data_AF-A0A2N3LS44-F1
#
_entry.id   AF-A0A2N3LS44-F1
#
_cell.length_a   1.000
_cell.length_b   1.000
_cell.length_c   1.000
_cell.angle_alpha   90.00
_cell.angle_beta   90.00
_cell.angle_gamma   90.00
#
_symmetry.space_group_name_H-M   'P 1'
#
loop_
_entity.id
_entity.type
_entity.pdbx_description
1 polymer ?
#
loop_
_entity_poly.entity_id
_entity_poly.type
_entity_poly.pdbx_seq_one_letter_code
_entity_poly.pdbx_strand_id
1 'polypeptide(L)'
;MFLCLASLPLPAAAGWDHPDPSTQFPGWLFQMNDDDGTFRYTCAAPRICGEGSIVSYQLHAAPAPTEAEIRSAQKEPRLPITCRRIGKEESCEYPNAIDSNGRPTHWRPASIKGSKADMFHSGYLYKRLPDGRHGLITISSSALTYKQARKNYDMIRKSLTDASY
;
A
#
# COMPACT_ATOMS: atom_id res chain seq x y z
N MET A 1 17.46 -32.79 -40.32
CA MET A 1 18.38 -31.66 -40.02
C MET A 1 17.64 -30.37 -40.34
N PHE A 2 17.52 -29.51 -39.30
CA PHE A 2 16.94 -28.16 -39.24
C PHE A 2 15.43 -27.94 -39.49
N LEU A 3 14.68 -27.95 -38.37
CA LEU A 3 13.50 -27.11 -38.17
C LEU A 3 13.96 -25.67 -37.89
N CYS A 4 13.62 -24.72 -38.77
CA CYS A 4 13.65 -23.29 -38.43
C CYS A 4 12.24 -22.87 -38.01
N LEU A 5 11.95 -22.85 -36.70
CA LEU A 5 10.83 -22.06 -36.19
C LEU A 5 11.29 -20.61 -36.12
N ALA A 6 10.77 -19.80 -37.05
CA ALA A 6 10.87 -18.36 -36.99
C ALA A 6 10.08 -17.85 -35.77
N SER A 7 10.78 -17.33 -34.76
CA SER A 7 10.19 -16.54 -33.70
C SER A 7 9.93 -15.13 -34.22
N LEU A 8 8.67 -14.85 -34.59
CA LEU A 8 8.20 -13.47 -34.75
C LEU A 8 8.32 -12.74 -33.39
N PRO A 9 8.88 -11.53 -33.34
CA PRO A 9 8.82 -10.72 -32.14
C PRO A 9 7.37 -10.25 -31.97
N LEU A 10 6.66 -10.85 -31.03
CA LEU A 10 5.44 -10.24 -30.51
C LEU A 10 5.83 -8.91 -29.86
N PRO A 11 5.11 -7.81 -30.13
CA PRO A 11 5.36 -6.56 -29.44
C PRO A 11 5.09 -6.80 -27.96
N ALA A 12 6.12 -6.67 -27.14
CA ALA A 12 5.96 -6.63 -25.69
C ALA A 12 5.00 -5.48 -25.39
N ALA A 13 3.78 -5.82 -24.98
CA ALA A 13 2.89 -4.88 -24.35
C ALA A 13 3.61 -4.41 -23.08
N ALA A 14 4.02 -3.13 -23.03
CA ALA A 14 4.54 -2.50 -21.83
C ALA A 14 3.49 -2.68 -20.71
N GLY A 15 3.73 -3.66 -19.85
CA GLY A 15 2.75 -4.15 -18.91
C GLY A 15 3.47 -4.90 -17.80
N TRP A 16 3.81 -4.17 -16.74
CA TRP A 16 4.29 -4.73 -15.47
C TRP A 16 5.48 -5.70 -15.62
N ASP A 17 6.51 -5.33 -16.38
CA ASP A 17 7.69 -6.18 -16.55
C ASP A 17 8.52 -6.21 -15.25
N HIS A 18 8.45 -7.37 -14.60
CA HIS A 18 9.27 -7.90 -13.50
C HIS A 18 9.60 -6.96 -12.32
N PRO A 19 8.96 -7.13 -11.14
CA PRO A 19 9.37 -6.39 -9.94
C PRO A 19 10.75 -6.87 -9.45
N ASP A 20 11.64 -5.92 -9.16
CA ASP A 20 13.00 -6.18 -8.71
C ASP A 20 13.06 -6.56 -7.23
N PRO A 21 14.06 -7.32 -6.75
CA PRO A 21 14.27 -7.52 -5.32
C PRO A 21 14.38 -6.19 -4.56
N SER A 22 13.63 -6.05 -3.47
CA SER A 22 13.69 -4.86 -2.62
C SER A 22 15.03 -4.77 -1.90
N THR A 23 15.69 -3.62 -2.02
CA THR A 23 16.90 -3.30 -1.26
C THR A 23 16.61 -2.93 0.20
N GLN A 24 15.36 -2.58 0.52
CA GLN A 24 14.94 -2.13 1.86
C GLN A 24 14.33 -3.24 2.69
N PHE A 25 13.57 -4.15 2.08
CA PHE A 25 12.82 -5.19 2.77
C PHE A 25 13.19 -6.58 2.24
N PRO A 26 14.06 -7.33 2.95
CA PRO A 26 14.41 -8.69 2.54
C PRO A 26 13.18 -9.58 2.32
N GLY A 27 13.17 -10.32 1.22
CA GLY A 27 12.06 -11.21 0.86
C GLY A 27 10.90 -10.54 0.11
N TRP A 28 11.00 -9.26 -0.19
CA TRP A 28 10.03 -8.53 -1.02
C TRP A 28 10.61 -8.23 -2.40
N LEU A 29 9.74 -8.22 -3.40
CA LEU A 29 9.97 -7.57 -4.69
C LEU A 29 9.36 -6.17 -4.62
N PHE A 30 9.92 -5.24 -5.37
CA PHE A 30 9.57 -3.84 -5.40
C PHE A 30 9.33 -3.39 -6.85
N GLN A 31 8.34 -2.51 -7.01
CA GLN A 31 8.04 -1.87 -8.28
C GLN A 31 7.45 -0.48 -8.01
N MET A 32 7.77 0.46 -8.89
CA MET A 32 7.09 1.76 -8.97
C MET A 32 6.19 1.76 -10.20
N ASN A 33 4.95 2.20 -10.04
CA ASN A 33 4.07 2.50 -11.17
C ASN A 33 4.25 3.97 -11.52
N ASP A 34 4.90 4.26 -12.64
CA ASP A 34 5.21 5.63 -13.07
C ASP A 34 3.95 6.45 -13.39
N ASP A 35 2.87 5.78 -13.83
CA ASP A 35 1.62 6.46 -14.24
C ASP A 35 0.88 7.11 -13.06
N ASP A 36 0.96 6.51 -11.87
CA ASP A 36 0.26 7.00 -10.67
C ASP A 36 1.19 7.23 -9.47
N GLY A 37 2.49 6.99 -9.60
CA GLY A 37 3.46 7.15 -8.51
C GLY A 37 3.28 6.15 -7.37
N THR A 38 2.62 5.02 -7.60
CA THR A 38 2.43 3.99 -6.58
C THR A 38 3.70 3.15 -6.40
N PHE A 39 4.16 3.05 -5.16
CA PHE A 39 5.21 2.14 -4.73
C PHE A 39 4.55 0.84 -4.28
N ARG A 40 4.90 -0.30 -4.89
CA ARG A 40 4.33 -1.61 -4.59
C ARG A 40 5.41 -2.60 -4.16
N TYR A 41 5.14 -3.32 -3.09
CA TYR A 41 5.91 -4.45 -2.61
C TYR A 41 5.09 -5.73 -2.72
N THR A 42 5.64 -6.73 -3.39
CA THR A 42 5.02 -8.06 -3.56
C THR A 42 5.88 -9.11 -2.88
N CYS A 43 5.28 -10.01 -2.11
CA CYS A 43 6.03 -11.03 -1.37
C CYS A 43 6.72 -12.04 -2.31
N ALA A 44 8.04 -12.19 -2.19
CA ALA A 44 8.84 -13.23 -2.87
C ALA A 44 9.25 -14.37 -1.93
N ALA A 45 9.31 -14.11 -0.62
CA ALA A 45 9.66 -15.10 0.40
C ALA A 45 8.49 -15.30 1.39
N PRO A 46 7.56 -16.25 1.12
CA PRO A 46 6.35 -16.44 1.92
C PRO A 46 6.59 -16.64 3.42
N ARG A 47 7.73 -17.23 3.80
CA ARG A 47 8.11 -17.41 5.22
C ARG A 47 8.40 -16.09 5.96
N ILE A 48 8.71 -15.02 5.23
CA ILE A 48 9.05 -13.70 5.79
C ILE A 48 7.82 -12.79 5.74
N CYS A 49 7.28 -12.61 4.54
CA CYS A 49 6.24 -11.62 4.24
C CYS A 49 4.81 -12.18 4.22
N GLY A 50 4.65 -13.51 4.27
CA GLY A 50 3.37 -14.20 4.14
C GLY A 50 2.95 -14.38 2.70
N GLU A 51 2.50 -15.58 2.36
CA GLU A 51 2.06 -15.93 1.00
C GLU A 51 1.03 -14.95 0.44
N GLY A 52 1.20 -14.58 -0.84
CA GLY A 52 0.31 -13.67 -1.56
C GLY A 52 0.27 -12.24 -1.03
N SER A 53 1.15 -11.87 -0.08
CA SER A 53 1.09 -10.54 0.53
C SER A 53 1.54 -9.44 -0.43
N ILE A 54 0.82 -8.33 -0.37
CA ILE A 54 1.10 -7.12 -1.12
C ILE A 54 0.98 -5.94 -0.16
N VAL A 55 1.94 -5.04 -0.19
CA VAL A 55 1.82 -3.71 0.44
C VAL A 55 2.13 -2.66 -0.60
N SER A 56 1.40 -1.56 -0.58
CA SER A 56 1.68 -0.45 -1.46
C SER A 56 1.44 0.87 -0.77
N TYR A 57 2.17 1.88 -1.20
CA TYR A 57 1.91 3.25 -0.79
C TYR A 57 2.00 4.21 -1.96
N GLN A 58 1.32 5.33 -1.86
CA GLN A 58 1.33 6.40 -2.84
C GLN A 58 1.55 7.73 -2.13
N LEU A 59 2.44 8.55 -2.68
CA LEU A 59 2.67 9.91 -2.19
C LEU A 59 1.80 10.88 -2.98
N HIS A 60 1.06 11.73 -2.28
CA HIS A 60 0.19 12.72 -2.88
C HIS A 60 0.72 14.12 -2.55
N ALA A 61 0.70 15.00 -3.55
CA ALA A 61 0.95 16.44 -3.38
C ALA A 61 -0.30 17.15 -2.84
N ALA A 62 -0.85 16.64 -1.73
CA ALA A 62 -2.03 17.15 -1.05
C ALA A 62 -1.82 17.04 0.47
N PRO A 63 -2.46 17.92 1.27
CA PRO A 63 -2.46 17.77 2.72
C PRO A 63 -3.13 16.45 3.12
N ALA A 64 -2.81 15.95 4.32
CA ALA A 64 -3.54 14.82 4.88
C ALA A 64 -4.99 15.23 5.18
N PRO A 65 -5.99 14.41 4.84
CA PRO A 65 -7.38 14.73 5.10
C PRO A 65 -7.65 14.67 6.61
N THR A 66 -8.43 15.62 7.10
CA THR A 66 -9.01 15.60 8.45
C THR A 66 -9.99 14.44 8.62
N GLU A 67 -10.26 14.06 9.86
CA GLU A 67 -11.31 13.07 10.15
C GLU A 67 -12.65 13.40 9.46
N ALA A 68 -13.05 14.68 9.44
CA ALA A 68 -14.28 15.13 8.83
C ALA A 68 -14.30 14.95 7.30
N GLU A 69 -13.19 15.26 6.63
CA GLU A 69 -13.02 15.05 5.19
C GLU A 69 -13.04 13.55 4.84
N ILE A 70 -12.40 12.73 5.67
CA ILE A 70 -12.43 11.27 5.52
C ILE A 70 -13.87 10.76 5.62
N ARG A 71 -14.63 11.17 6.64
CA ARG A 71 -16.04 10.77 6.82
C ARG A 71 -16.90 11.16 5.62
N SER A 72 -16.69 12.37 5.10
CA SER A 72 -17.41 12.89 3.93
C SER A 72 -17.10 12.09 2.66
N ALA A 73 -15.82 11.79 2.42
CA ALA A 73 -15.37 11.11 1.20
C ALA A 73 -15.79 9.63 1.16
N GLN A 74 -15.74 8.93 2.29
CA GLN A 74 -16.01 7.49 2.34
C GLN A 74 -17.49 7.14 2.42
N LYS A 75 -18.39 8.13 2.55
CA LYS A 75 -19.85 7.96 2.64
C LYS A 75 -20.30 6.95 3.71
N GLU A 76 -19.47 6.71 4.73
CA GLU A 76 -19.74 5.82 5.85
C GLU A 76 -19.65 6.61 7.16
N PRO A 77 -20.76 7.20 7.63
CA PRO A 77 -20.75 8.11 8.76
C PRO A 77 -20.32 7.43 10.07
N ARG A 78 -20.47 6.10 10.17
CA ARG A 78 -20.10 5.34 11.37
C ARG A 78 -18.72 4.73 11.31
N LEU A 79 -17.92 5.04 10.28
CA LEU A 79 -16.58 4.49 10.13
C LEU A 79 -15.73 4.84 11.36
N PRO A 80 -15.23 3.87 12.14
CA PRO A 80 -14.31 4.15 13.24
C PRO A 80 -12.94 4.55 12.68
N ILE A 81 -12.67 5.85 12.65
CA ILE A 81 -11.40 6.42 12.20
C ILE A 81 -10.55 6.69 13.44
N THR A 82 -9.31 6.21 13.44
CA THR A 82 -8.35 6.49 14.52
C THR A 82 -7.35 7.54 14.04
N CYS A 83 -7.41 8.75 14.58
CA CYS A 83 -6.46 9.81 14.25
C CYS A 83 -5.46 10.05 15.38
N ARG A 84 -4.19 10.31 15.03
CA ARG A 84 -3.12 10.67 15.95
C ARG A 84 -2.49 11.99 15.52
N ARG A 85 -2.15 12.85 16.49
CA ARG A 85 -1.40 14.07 16.22
C ARG A 85 0.10 13.80 16.18
N ILE A 86 0.77 14.35 15.17
CA ILE A 86 2.22 14.34 14.98
C ILE A 86 2.66 15.80 14.88
N GLY A 87 3.11 16.39 16.00
CA GLY A 87 3.35 17.83 16.08
C GLY A 87 2.03 18.62 15.95
N LYS A 88 1.93 19.48 14.92
CA LYS A 88 0.71 20.24 14.59
C LYS A 88 -0.25 19.50 13.66
N GLU A 89 0.14 18.30 13.22
CA GLU A 89 -0.45 17.63 12.05
C GLU A 89 -1.20 16.37 12.48
N GLU A 90 -2.08 15.87 11.62
CA GLU A 90 -2.93 14.71 11.90
C GLU A 90 -2.63 13.54 10.93
N SER A 91 -2.55 12.33 11.48
CA SER A 91 -2.41 11.08 10.72
C SER A 91 -3.56 10.17 11.14
N CYS A 92 -4.37 9.74 10.17
CA CYS A 92 -5.58 8.97 10.41
C CYS A 92 -5.48 7.57 9.80
N GLU A 93 -5.91 6.57 10.56
CA GLU A 93 -6.00 5.17 10.15
C GLU A 93 -7.46 4.74 10.02
N TYR A 94 -7.74 3.95 8.99
CA TYR A 94 -9.05 3.35 8.77
C TYR A 94 -9.24 2.12 9.67
N PRO A 95 -10.49 1.74 9.95
CA PRO A 95 -10.72 0.51 10.67
C PRO A 95 -10.27 -0.68 9.83
N ASN A 96 -9.94 -1.76 10.51
CA ASN A 96 -9.51 -2.98 9.85
C ASN A 96 -10.66 -3.55 9.01
N ALA A 97 -10.34 -4.11 7.84
CA ALA A 97 -11.33 -4.83 7.05
C ALA A 97 -11.78 -6.15 7.71
N ILE A 98 -11.05 -6.58 8.74
CA ILE A 98 -11.28 -7.80 9.50
C ILE A 98 -11.12 -7.49 10.99
N ASP A 99 -12.01 -7.99 11.84
CA ASP A 99 -11.93 -7.83 13.30
C ASP A 99 -10.82 -8.69 13.92
N SER A 100 -10.64 -8.60 15.25
CA SER A 100 -9.63 -9.40 15.97
C SER A 100 -9.85 -10.92 15.88
N ASN A 101 -11.05 -11.36 15.49
CA ASN A 101 -11.45 -12.76 15.36
C ASN A 101 -11.38 -13.28 13.91
N GLY A 102 -10.90 -12.47 12.95
CA GLY A 102 -10.80 -12.89 11.56
C GLY A 102 -12.09 -12.70 10.75
N ARG A 103 -13.11 -12.03 11.29
CA ARG A 103 -14.38 -11.79 10.57
C ARG A 103 -14.33 -10.50 9.77
N PRO A 104 -14.84 -10.48 8.52
CA PRO A 104 -14.96 -9.24 7.75
C PRO A 104 -15.75 -8.19 8.53
N THR A 105 -15.27 -6.95 8.53
CA THR A 105 -16.03 -5.80 9.00
C THR A 105 -16.91 -5.28 7.85
N HIS A 106 -17.80 -4.33 8.15
CA HIS A 106 -18.60 -3.65 7.13
C HIS A 106 -17.75 -2.74 6.22
N TRP A 107 -16.49 -2.48 6.59
CA TRP A 107 -15.57 -1.64 5.86
C TRP A 107 -14.56 -2.47 5.07
N ARG A 108 -14.27 -2.06 3.83
CA ARG A 108 -13.14 -2.57 3.06
C ARG A 108 -12.40 -1.40 2.43
N PRO A 109 -11.06 -1.31 2.59
CA PRO A 109 -10.27 -0.35 1.83
C PRO A 109 -10.52 -0.55 0.34
N ALA A 110 -10.67 0.55 -0.39
CA ALA A 110 -10.74 0.50 -1.84
C ALA A 110 -9.47 -0.16 -2.39
N SER A 111 -9.63 -1.06 -3.36
CA SER A 111 -8.51 -1.59 -4.10
C SER A 111 -7.78 -0.46 -4.82
N ILE A 112 -6.46 -0.41 -4.72
CA ILE A 112 -5.66 0.49 -5.56
C ILE A 112 -5.85 0.08 -7.03
N LYS A 113 -5.90 1.07 -7.92
CA LYS A 113 -6.04 0.85 -9.36
C LYS A 113 -4.99 -0.16 -9.84
N GLY A 114 -5.41 -1.18 -10.58
CA GLY A 114 -4.51 -2.27 -11.01
C GLY A 114 -4.16 -3.31 -9.92
N SER A 115 -4.81 -3.28 -8.75
CA SER A 115 -4.77 -4.37 -7.77
C SER A 115 -6.03 -5.22 -7.86
N LYS A 116 -5.88 -6.54 -7.94
CA LYS A 116 -6.97 -7.52 -7.78
C LYS A 116 -7.09 -8.02 -6.33
N ALA A 117 -6.19 -7.60 -5.44
CA ALA A 117 -6.15 -8.09 -4.07
C ALA A 117 -7.14 -7.34 -3.17
N ASP A 118 -7.93 -8.10 -2.41
CA ASP A 118 -8.70 -7.61 -1.28
C ASP A 118 -7.73 -7.01 -0.25
N MET A 119 -7.82 -5.71 0.01
CA MET A 119 -6.99 -5.04 1.01
C MET A 119 -7.63 -5.21 2.40
N PHE A 120 -6.79 -5.43 3.42
CA PHE A 120 -7.27 -5.67 4.79
C PHE A 120 -6.99 -4.51 5.75
N HIS A 121 -6.08 -3.61 5.40
CA HIS A 121 -5.70 -2.48 6.23
C HIS A 121 -5.23 -1.31 5.37
N SER A 122 -5.62 -0.09 5.73
CA SER A 122 -5.17 1.13 5.07
C SER A 122 -5.13 2.31 6.03
N GLY A 123 -4.35 3.33 5.68
CA GLY A 123 -4.26 4.55 6.48
C GLY A 123 -3.47 5.64 5.78
N TYR A 124 -3.45 6.80 6.41
CA TYR A 124 -2.76 8.00 5.97
C TYR A 124 -1.60 8.32 6.89
N LEU A 125 -0.44 8.50 6.29
CA LEU A 125 0.73 9.05 6.95
C LEU A 125 0.97 10.47 6.47
N TYR A 126 1.16 11.36 7.43
CA TYR A 126 1.65 12.70 7.16
C TYR A 126 3.16 12.68 6.97
N LYS A 127 3.68 13.35 5.93
CA LYS A 127 5.12 13.54 5.72
C LYS A 127 5.45 14.96 5.28
N ARG A 128 6.49 15.56 5.88
CA ARG A 128 7.09 16.79 5.34
C ARG A 128 7.99 16.41 4.17
N LEU A 129 7.77 17.05 3.03
CA LEU A 129 8.57 16.86 1.82
C LEU A 129 9.86 17.70 1.89
N PRO A 130 10.92 17.32 1.15
CA PRO A 130 12.19 18.06 1.14
C PRO A 130 12.04 19.53 0.69
N ASP A 131 11.05 19.81 -0.14
CA ASP A 131 10.71 21.17 -0.61
C ASP A 131 9.94 22.01 0.44
N GLY A 132 9.79 21.47 1.65
CA GLY A 132 9.08 22.12 2.75
C GLY A 132 7.56 22.00 2.69
N ARG A 133 6.99 21.48 1.59
CA ARG A 133 5.56 21.18 1.50
C ARG A 133 5.22 19.96 2.35
N HIS A 134 3.93 19.74 2.51
CA HIS A 134 3.39 18.61 3.22
C HIS A 134 2.74 17.65 2.24
N GLY A 135 3.08 16.38 2.37
CA GLY A 135 2.59 15.30 1.54
C GLY A 135 1.79 14.31 2.36
N LEU A 136 0.77 13.76 1.72
CA LEU A 136 0.00 12.64 2.21
C LEU A 136 0.60 11.36 1.65
N ILE A 137 0.79 10.35 2.50
CA ILE A 137 1.08 9.00 2.03
C ILE A 137 -0.12 8.12 2.36
N THR A 138 -0.73 7.54 1.33
CA THR A 138 -1.74 6.50 1.51
C THR A 138 -1.03 5.16 1.51
N ILE A 139 -1.23 4.35 2.55
CA ILE A 139 -0.64 3.01 2.67
C ILE A 139 -1.79 1.99 2.66
N SER A 140 -1.64 0.88 1.91
CA SER A 140 -2.58 -0.23 1.87
C SER A 140 -1.86 -1.57 1.92
N SER A 141 -2.44 -2.56 2.60
CA SER A 141 -1.85 -3.89 2.78
C SER A 141 -2.88 -5.01 2.62
N SER A 142 -2.45 -6.09 1.96
CA SER A 142 -3.16 -7.35 1.75
C SER A 142 -2.26 -8.55 2.08
N ALA A 143 -2.85 -9.62 2.62
CA ALA A 143 -2.19 -10.90 2.94
C ALA A 143 -3.24 -11.97 3.24
N LEU A 144 -2.90 -13.27 3.19
CA LEU A 144 -3.84 -14.35 3.55
C LEU A 144 -4.51 -14.21 4.93
N THR A 145 -3.85 -13.54 5.88
CA THR A 145 -4.41 -13.29 7.21
C THR A 145 -4.29 -11.81 7.58
N TYR A 146 -5.28 -11.32 8.32
CA TYR A 146 -5.26 -9.96 8.87
C TYR A 146 -4.01 -9.67 9.70
N LYS A 147 -3.58 -10.62 10.56
CA LYS A 147 -2.38 -10.47 11.39
C LYS A 147 -1.14 -10.19 10.55
N GLN A 148 -1.01 -10.88 9.40
CA GLN A 148 0.09 -10.66 8.48
C GLN A 148 -0.06 -9.34 7.71
N ALA A 149 -1.26 -9.00 7.23
CA ALA A 149 -1.52 -7.73 6.55
C ALA A 149 -1.17 -6.54 7.44
N ARG A 150 -1.56 -6.58 8.72
CA ARG A 150 -1.20 -5.56 9.72
C ARG A 150 0.31 -5.49 9.95
N LYS A 151 0.98 -6.64 10.15
CA LYS A 151 2.45 -6.69 10.31
C LYS A 151 3.16 -6.03 9.12
N ASN A 152 2.72 -6.33 7.90
CA ASN A 152 3.30 -5.79 6.68
C ASN A 152 3.03 -4.28 6.52
N TYR A 153 1.83 -3.82 6.90
CA TYR A 153 1.50 -2.39 6.96
C TYR A 153 2.40 -1.65 7.96
N ASP A 154 2.51 -2.16 9.19
CA ASP A 154 3.31 -1.53 10.24
C ASP A 154 4.79 -1.42 9.86
N MET A 155 5.32 -2.41 9.13
CA MET A 155 6.69 -2.38 8.57
C MET A 155 6.89 -1.18 7.64
N ILE A 156 6.03 -1.02 6.62
CA ILE A 156 6.12 0.10 5.67
C ILE A 156 5.85 1.43 6.38
N ARG A 157 4.83 1.50 7.24
CA ARG A 157 4.51 2.71 8.02
C ARG A 157 5.73 3.18 8.80
N LYS A 158 6.40 2.25 9.51
CA LYS A 158 7.60 2.55 10.30
C LYS A 158 8.76 3.03 9.42
N SER A 159 9.02 2.37 8.30
CA SER A 159 10.08 2.79 7.38
C SER A 159 9.86 4.22 6.85
N LEU A 160 8.60 4.60 6.61
CA LEU A 160 8.26 5.93 6.09
C LEU A 160 8.32 7.01 7.18
N THR A 161 8.05 6.66 8.44
CA THR A 161 8.20 7.57 9.59
C THR A 161 9.66 7.76 9.98
N ASP A 162 10.45 6.69 10.03
CA ASP A 162 11.82 6.73 10.52
C ASP A 162 12.75 7.45 9.52
N ALA A 163 12.43 7.40 8.21
CA ALA A 163 13.11 8.14 7.15
C ALA A 163 12.73 9.65 7.09
N SER A 164 12.13 10.20 8.15
CA SER A 164 11.69 11.60 8.23
C SER A 164 12.44 12.41 9.29
N TYR A 165 13.60 11.91 9.76
CA TYR A 165 14.53 12.59 10.67
C TYR A 165 15.89 12.80 10.01
#